data_AF-B2JXJ6-F1
#
_entry.id   AF-B2JXJ6-F1
#
_cell.length_a   1.000
_cell.length_b   1.000
_cell.length_c   1.000
_cell.angle_alpha   90.00
_cell.angle_beta   90.00
_cell.angle_gamma   90.00
#
_symmetry.space_group_name_H-M   'P 1'
#
loop_
_entity.id
_entity.type
_entity.pdbx_description
1 polymer ?
#
loop_
_entity_poly.entity_id
_entity_poly.type
_entity_poly.pdbx_seq_one_letter_code
_entity_poly.pdbx_strand_id
1 'polypeptide(L)' 'MWTCRNCNGRFAFDQVEAQIDEGGYFFICPGCDYRNKLVNTGADATGRPQFVQRDE' A
#
# COMPACT_ATOMS: atom_id res chain seq x y z
N MET A 1 1.61 1.37 9.06
CA MET A 1 0.57 0.33 8.99
C MET A 1 -0.22 0.50 7.70
N TRP A 2 -0.41 -0.58 6.95
CA TRP A 2 -1.42 -0.68 5.90
C TRP A 2 -2.64 -1.44 6.42
N THR A 3 -3.81 -1.04 5.96
CA THR A 3 -5.09 -1.66 6.30
C THR A 3 -5.76 -2.15 5.02
N CYS A 4 -6.11 -3.43 4.96
CA CYS A 4 -6.86 -3.93 3.82
C CYS A 4 -8.28 -3.37 3.83
N ARG A 5 -8.74 -2.80 2.70
CA ARG A 5 -10.10 -2.24 2.55
C ARG A 5 -11.20 -3.29 2.44
N ASN A 6 -10.85 -4.55 2.18
CA ASN A 6 -11.82 -5.63 2.02
C ASN A 6 -12.04 -6.40 3.33
N CYS A 7 -10.97 -6.84 3.99
CA CYS A 7 -11.08 -7.64 5.22
C CYS A 7 -10.74 -6.89 6.51
N ASN A 8 -10.37 -5.60 6.44
CA ASN A 8 -9.91 -4.78 7.57
C ASN A 8 -8.65 -5.29 8.30
N GLY A 9 -7.93 -6.26 7.72
CA GLY A 9 -6.65 -6.73 8.23
C GLY A 9 -5.61 -5.60 8.25
N ARG A 10 -4.81 -5.53 9.32
CA ARG A 10 -3.77 -4.51 9.51
C ARG A 10 -2.39 -5.15 9.45
N PHE A 11 -1.50 -4.55 8.67
CA PHE A 11 -0.16 -5.08 8.40
C PHE A 11 0.89 -3.98 8.57
N ALA A 12 1.99 -4.29 9.23
CA ALA A 12 3.08 -3.34 9.35
C ALA A 12 3.70 -3.04 7.98
N PHE A 13 4.33 -1.88 7.82
CA PHE A 13 4.83 -1.42 6.51
C PHE A 13 5.96 -2.29 5.95
N ASP A 14 6.64 -3.04 6.82
CA ASP A 14 7.71 -3.98 6.52
C ASP A 14 7.21 -5.42 6.28
N GLN A 15 5.96 -5.72 6.66
CA GLN A 15 5.37 -7.05 6.48
C GLN A 15 4.83 -7.30 5.08
N VAL A 16 4.53 -6.24 4.33
CA VAL A 16 3.98 -6.33 2.98
C VAL A 16 4.70 -5.33 2.09
N GLU A 17 5.05 -5.76 0.89
CA GLU A 17 5.73 -4.91 -0.09
C GLU A 17 4.74 -4.20 -1.01
N ALA A 18 5.03 -2.94 -1.32
CA ALA A 18 4.27 -2.15 -2.29
C ALA A 18 4.76 -2.51 -3.69
N GLN A 19 3.82 -2.79 -4.59
CA GLN A 19 4.05 -3.11 -5.99
C GLN A 19 3.54 -1.98 -6.87
N ILE A 20 3.99 -1.96 -8.13
CA ILE A 20 3.54 -1.01 -9.15
C ILE A 20 3.20 -1.76 -10.45
N ASP A 21 2.09 -1.39 -11.07
CA ASP A 21 1.72 -1.80 -12.42
C ASP A 21 1.10 -0.62 -13.20
N GLU A 22 0.48 -0.89 -14.35
CA GLU A 22 -0.19 0.12 -15.17
C GLU A 22 -1.31 0.88 -14.43
N GLY A 23 -1.91 0.28 -13.40
CA GLY A 23 -2.94 0.89 -12.54
C GLY A 23 -2.37 1.70 -11.36
N GLY A 24 -1.04 1.79 -11.23
CA GLY A 24 -0.34 2.53 -10.19
C GLY A 24 0.14 1.65 -9.04
N TYR A 25 0.36 2.27 -7.86
CA TYR A 25 0.91 1.59 -6.70
C TYR A 25 -0.17 0.82 -5.92
N PHE A 26 0.17 -0.36 -5.42
CA PHE A 26 -0.75 -1.18 -4.63
C PHE A 26 -0.01 -2.15 -3.72
N PHE A 27 -0.73 -2.81 -2.82
CA PHE A 27 -0.28 -4.05 -2.18
C PHE A 27 -1.40 -5.10 -2.23
N ILE A 28 -1.03 -6.38 -2.23
CA ILE A 28 -1.97 -7.49 -2.13
C ILE A 28 -2.12 -7.87 -0.66
N CYS A 29 -3.37 -7.94 -0.17
CA CYS A 29 -3.62 -8.33 1.21
C CYS A 29 -3.31 -9.81 1.43
N PRO A 30 -2.39 -10.17 2.35
CA PRO A 30 -2.06 -11.57 2.63
C PRO A 30 -3.21 -12.41 3.22
N GLY A 31 -4.27 -11.76 3.72
CA GLY A 31 -5.40 -12.42 4.36
C GLY A 31 -6.64 -12.62 3.48
N CYS A 32 -6.74 -11.95 2.33
CA CYS A 32 -7.92 -12.08 1.45
C CYS A 32 -7.63 -11.83 -0.04
N ASP A 33 -6.36 -11.71 -0.42
CA ASP A 33 -5.86 -11.45 -1.78
C ASP A 33 -6.41 -10.19 -2.47
N TYR A 34 -7.12 -9.35 -1.72
CA TYR A 34 -7.64 -8.11 -2.25
C TYR A 34 -6.51 -7.13 -2.57
N ARG A 35 -6.61 -6.50 -3.74
CA ARG A 35 -5.70 -5.45 -4.21
C ARG A 35 -6.04 -4.11 -3.57
N ASN A 36 -5.12 -3.58 -2.77
CA ASN A 36 -5.28 -2.30 -2.07
C ASN A 36 -4.48 -1.23 -2.78
N LYS A 37 -5.16 -0.24 -3.35
CA LYS A 37 -4.53 0.90 -4.01
C LYS A 37 -3.75 1.75 -3.00
N LEU A 38 -2.56 2.18 -3.41
CA LEU A 38 -1.69 3.11 -2.71
C LEU A 38 -1.51 4.38 -3.53
N VAL A 39 -1.29 5.49 -2.84
CA VAL A 39 -0.98 6.79 -3.45
C VAL A 39 0.45 7.13 -3.11
N ASN A 40 1.28 7.37 -4.14
CA ASN A 40 2.60 7.92 -3.97
C ASN A 40 2.49 9.42 -3.64
N THR A 41 3.09 9.84 -2.53
CA THR A 41 3.04 11.22 -2.01
C THR A 41 4.35 11.97 -2.24
N GLY A 42 5.26 11.40 -3.04
CA GLY A 42 6.60 11.92 -3.29
C GLY A 42 7.67 11.05 -2.62
N ALA A 43 8.88 11.57 -2.56
CA ALA A 43 9.99 10.91 -1.89
C ALA A 43 10.26 11.52 -0.51
N ASP A 44 10.76 10.71 0.43
CA ASP A 44 11.30 11.19 1.69
C ASP A 44 12.65 11.92 1.51
N ALA A 45 13.21 12.41 2.62
CA ALA A 45 14.50 13.11 2.62
C ALA A 45 15.69 12.24 2.12
N THR A 46 15.50 10.92 2.01
CA THR A 46 16.48 9.97 1.49
C THR A 46 16.20 9.56 0.03
N GLY A 47 15.18 10.15 -0.60
CA GLY A 47 14.78 9.84 -1.97
C GLY A 47 13.89 8.58 -2.09
N ARG A 48 13.45 7.99 -0.98
CA ARG A 48 12.58 6.80 -1.01
C ARG A 48 11.12 7.20 -1.20
N PRO A 49 10.38 6.55 -2.11
CA PRO A 49 8.98 6.88 -2.33
C PRO A 49 8.14 6.61 -1.07
N GLN A 50 7.25 7.55 -0.75
CA GLN A 50 6.31 7.44 0.36
C GLN A 50 4.92 7.11 -0.15
N PHE A 51 4.35 6.02 0.37
CA PHE A 51 3.03 5.53 -0.01
C PHE A 51 2.04 5.67 1.12
N VAL A 52 0.83 6.15 0.81
CA VAL A 52 -0.30 6.24 1.74
C VAL A 52 -1.54 5.59 1.17
N GLN A 53 -2.46 5.18 2.04
CA GLN A 53 -3.81 4.81 1.65
C GLN A 53 -4.71 6.04 1.79
N ARG A 54 -5.36 6.49 0.71
CA ARG A 54 -6.35 7.57 0.73
C ARG A 54 -7.77 7.03 0.76
N ASP A 55 -8.61 7.49 1.67
CA ASP A 55 -10.01 7.04 1.83
C ASP A 55 -10.96 7.57 0.73
N GLU A 56 -10.53 7.58 -0.54
CA GLU A 56 -11.46 7.79 -1.67
C GLU A 56 -12.57 6.74 -1.70
#